data_AF-A0AAV0ZS23-F1
#
_entry.id   AF-A0AAV0ZS23-F1
#
_cell.length_a   1.000
_cell.length_b   1.000
_cell.length_c   1.000
_cell.angle_alpha   90.00
_cell.angle_beta   90.00
_cell.angle_gamma   90.00
#
_symmetry.space_group_name_H-M   'P 1'
#
loop_
_entity.id
_entity.type
_entity.pdbx_description
1 polymer ?
#
loop_
_entity_poly.entity_id
_entity_poly.type
_entity_poly.pdbx_seq_one_letter_code
_entity_poly.pdbx_strand_id
1 'polypeptide(L)'
;MDSLRRKTVQVNLVRIPPQLKELASRIPENYPFTERHGRLLNLVTSNTKEDMLKVLFQFFDPLHHCFIFPDYQLVSTLEEFSQLLRIPILNQLPFNGTERDPNPEDISQALHLHSSDVITHWETRSGVKGFLSKFLFEKAQSCWNSLDL
;
A
#
# COMPACT_ATOMS: atom_id res chain seq x y z
N MET A 1 11.48 3.80 -28.51
CA MET A 1 11.14 3.81 -27.08
C MET A 1 12.37 4.29 -26.34
N ASP A 2 12.42 5.58 -26.02
CA ASP A 2 13.52 6.11 -25.21
C ASP A 2 13.50 5.43 -23.85
N SER A 3 14.62 4.79 -23.48
CA SER A 3 14.81 4.34 -22.11
C SER A 3 14.89 5.60 -21.25
N LEU A 4 13.76 6.00 -20.66
CA LEU A 4 13.72 7.02 -19.62
C LEU A 4 14.61 6.52 -18.47
N ARG A 5 15.88 6.92 -18.49
CA ARG A 5 16.81 6.67 -17.39
C ARG A 5 16.18 7.27 -16.14
N ARG A 6 15.69 6.41 -15.23
CA ARG A 6 15.23 6.84 -13.91
C ARG A 6 16.38 7.61 -13.26
N LYS A 7 16.13 8.88 -12.95
CA LYS A 7 17.08 9.68 -12.18
C LYS A 7 17.16 9.08 -10.78
N THR A 8 18.37 8.72 -10.35
CA THR A 8 18.59 8.23 -8.99
C THR A 8 18.16 9.30 -8.00
N VAL A 9 17.20 8.98 -7.13
CA VAL A 9 16.81 9.87 -6.04
C VAL A 9 17.94 9.88 -5.01
N GLN A 10 18.51 11.06 -4.76
CA GLN A 10 19.48 11.26 -3.69
C GLN A 10 18.71 11.49 -2.40
N VAL A 11 18.72 10.49 -1.51
CA VAL A 11 18.05 10.57 -0.20
C VAL A 11 19.10 10.62 0.90
N ASN A 12 19.00 11.64 1.75
CA ASN A 12 19.79 11.72 2.97
C ASN A 12 18.98 11.08 4.10
N LEU A 13 19.37 9.87 4.52
CA LEU A 13 18.74 9.22 5.66
C LEU A 13 19.24 9.86 6.95
N VAL A 14 18.30 10.29 7.79
CA VAL A 14 18.64 10.78 9.12
C VAL A 14 19.10 9.59 9.96
N ARG A 15 20.31 9.70 10.52
CA ARG A 15 20.82 8.69 11.44
C ARG A 15 20.05 8.76 12.75
N ILE A 16 19.63 7.59 13.23
CA ILE A 16 18.96 7.46 14.52
C ILE A 16 19.94 7.90 15.61
N PRO A 17 19.60 8.89 16.45
CA PRO A 17 20.48 9.38 17.50
C PRO A 17 20.91 8.26 18.47
N PRO A 18 22.19 8.17 18.87
CA PRO A 18 22.66 7.16 19.82
C PRO A 18 21.89 7.17 21.14
N GLN A 19 21.54 8.37 21.63
CA GLN A 19 20.75 8.58 22.84
C GLN A 19 19.37 7.92 22.75
N LEU A 20 18.74 7.94 21.57
CA LEU A 20 17.44 7.32 21.36
C LEU A 20 17.56 5.79 21.33
N LYS A 21 18.64 5.25 20.77
CA LYS A 21 18.94 3.80 20.82
C LYS A 21 19.18 3.34 22.25
N GLU A 22 19.91 4.13 23.04
CA GLU A 22 20.15 3.85 24.46
C GLU A 22 18.86 3.94 25.28
N LEU A 23 18.00 4.91 25.01
CA LEU A 23 16.70 5.00 25.68
C LEU A 23 15.82 3.78 25.33
N ALA A 24 15.78 3.40 24.05
CA ALA A 24 15.02 2.24 23.59
C ALA A 24 15.51 0.92 24.20
N SER A 25 16.83 0.75 24.38
CA SER A 25 17.40 -0.47 24.97
C SER A 25 17.08 -0.65 26.46
N ARG A 26 16.69 0.43 27.15
CA ARG A 26 16.26 0.40 28.56
C ARG A 26 14.80 -0.03 28.74
N ILE A 27 14.01 -0.05 27.67
CA ILE A 27 12.59 -0.44 27.71
C ILE A 27 12.49 -1.95 27.49
N PRO A 28 11.99 -2.74 28.46
CA PRO A 28 11.77 -4.17 28.27
C PRO A 28 10.70 -4.45 27.21
N GLU A 29 10.81 -5.57 26.49
CA GLU A 29 9.84 -5.94 25.44
C GLU A 29 8.38 -5.97 25.93
N ASN A 30 8.14 -6.31 27.20
CA ASN A 30 6.81 -6.42 27.81
C ASN A 30 6.38 -5.18 28.59
N TYR A 31 6.93 -4.01 28.28
CA TYR A 31 6.56 -2.75 28.93
C TYR A 31 5.21 -2.22 28.40
N PRO A 32 4.42 -1.45 29.18
CA PRO A 32 3.15 -0.86 28.72
C PRO A 32 3.26 -0.04 27.42
N PHE A 33 4.46 0.44 27.11
CA PHE A 33 4.73 1.07 25.81
C PHE A 33 4.47 0.11 24.64
N THR A 34 4.95 -1.13 24.70
CA THR A 34 4.75 -2.12 23.63
C THR A 34 3.28 -2.51 23.49
N GLU A 35 2.55 -2.57 24.60
CA GLU A 35 1.10 -2.83 24.59
C GLU A 35 0.33 -1.70 23.89
N ARG A 36 0.70 -0.44 24.14
CA ARG A 36 0.02 0.74 23.59
C ARG A 36 0.44 1.09 22.16
N HIS A 37 1.71 0.89 21.83
CA HIS A 37 2.34 1.40 20.62
C HIS A 37 2.92 0.31 19.73
N GLY A 38 2.71 -0.97 20.08
CA GLY A 38 3.29 -2.09 19.36
C GLY A 38 4.82 -2.08 19.40
N ARG A 39 5.42 -2.61 18.34
CA ARG A 39 6.85 -2.76 18.11
C ARG A 39 7.50 -1.54 17.45
N LEU A 40 6.96 -0.33 17.64
CA LEU A 40 7.58 0.88 17.08
C LEU A 40 9.04 1.07 17.53
N LEU A 41 9.40 0.66 18.75
CA LEU A 41 10.79 0.70 19.23
C LEU A 41 11.73 -0.18 18.41
N ASN A 42 11.21 -1.22 17.75
CA ASN A 42 12.03 -2.06 16.87
C ASN A 42 12.53 -1.28 15.65
N LEU A 43 11.85 -0.21 15.22
CA LEU A 43 12.36 0.66 14.16
C LEU A 43 13.63 1.39 14.59
N VAL A 44 13.70 1.79 15.86
CA VAL A 44 14.84 2.49 16.46
C VAL A 44 16.04 1.56 16.65
N THR A 45 15.78 0.33 17.07
CA THR A 45 16.81 -0.68 17.36
C THR A 45 17.18 -1.54 16.15
N SER A 46 16.37 -1.52 15.07
CA SER A 46 16.63 -2.28 13.86
C SER A 46 17.96 -1.88 13.21
N ASN A 47 18.77 -2.89 12.90
CA ASN A 47 20.03 -2.69 12.21
C ASN A 47 19.80 -2.74 10.70
N THR A 48 19.10 -1.73 10.18
CA THR A 48 18.76 -1.64 8.76
C THR A 48 19.95 -1.10 7.97
N LYS A 49 20.34 -1.79 6.90
CA LYS A 49 21.41 -1.34 6.00
C LYS A 49 20.94 -0.11 5.22
N GLU A 50 21.58 1.03 5.45
CA GLU A 50 21.27 2.30 4.78
C GLU A 50 21.25 2.16 3.25
N ASP A 51 22.17 1.37 2.67
CA ASP A 51 22.22 1.13 1.23
C ASP A 51 20.97 0.40 0.71
N MET A 52 20.40 -0.53 1.50
CA MET A 52 19.16 -1.21 1.10
C MET A 52 17.97 -0.25 1.12
N LEU A 53 17.90 0.64 2.11
CA LEU A 53 16.85 1.67 2.16
C LEU A 53 16.96 2.62 0.96
N LYS A 54 18.17 3.07 0.62
CA LYS A 54 18.41 3.91 -0.56
C LYS A 54 17.98 3.25 -1.85
N VAL A 55 18.17 1.94 -1.99
CA VAL A 55 17.67 1.17 -3.14
C VAL A 55 16.14 1.18 -3.19
N LEU A 56 15.47 0.94 -2.06
CA LEU A 56 14.00 0.96 -2.00
C LEU A 56 13.42 2.32 -2.39
N PHE A 57 14.02 3.42 -1.94
CA PHE A 57 13.57 4.77 -2.29
C PHE A 57 13.65 5.10 -3.78
N GLN A 58 14.51 4.42 -4.56
CA GLN A 58 14.54 4.60 -6.01
C GLN A 58 13.27 4.10 -6.70
N PHE A 59 12.52 3.22 -6.03
CA PHE A 59 11.26 2.66 -6.52
C PHE A 59 10.05 3.28 -5.84
N PHE A 60 10.22 4.14 -4.84
CA PHE A 60 9.11 4.79 -4.15
C PHE A 60 8.51 5.90 -5.01
N ASP A 61 7.20 5.84 -5.26
CA ASP A 61 6.41 6.89 -5.86
C ASP A 61 5.79 7.76 -4.76
N PRO A 62 6.23 9.02 -4.59
CA PRO A 62 5.70 9.91 -3.56
C PRO A 62 4.24 10.30 -3.75
N LEU A 63 3.73 10.31 -4.99
CA LEU A 63 2.36 10.73 -5.29
C LEU A 63 1.36 9.66 -4.86
N HIS A 64 1.71 8.39 -5.06
CA HIS A 64 0.85 7.24 -4.79
C HIS A 64 1.22 6.49 -3.51
N HIS A 65 2.28 6.92 -2.81
CA HIS A 65 2.79 6.30 -1.59
C HIS A 65 3.06 4.80 -1.71
N CYS A 66 3.58 4.35 -2.86
CA CYS A 66 3.84 2.93 -3.16
C CYS A 66 5.22 2.67 -3.76
N PHE A 67 5.69 1.42 -3.72
CA PHE A 67 6.91 1.01 -4.43
C PHE A 67 6.55 0.42 -5.80
N ILE A 68 7.10 1.00 -6.87
CA ILE A 68 6.85 0.63 -8.26
C ILE A 68 8.06 -0.13 -8.82
N PHE A 69 7.94 -1.45 -8.96
CA PHE A 69 8.86 -2.27 -9.74
C PHE A 69 8.33 -2.41 -11.19
N PRO A 70 9.18 -2.73 -12.18
CA PRO A 70 8.75 -2.85 -13.58
C PRO A 70 7.59 -3.85 -13.79
N ASP A 71 7.56 -4.93 -13.01
CA ASP A 71 6.66 -6.06 -13.22
C ASP A 71 5.62 -6.27 -12.11
N TYR A 72 5.73 -5.54 -10.97
CA TYR A 72 4.78 -5.62 -9.86
C TYR A 72 4.89 -4.39 -8.94
N GLN A 73 3.83 -4.10 -8.20
CA GLN A 73 3.79 -3.04 -7.20
C GLN A 73 3.91 -3.68 -5.81
N LEU A 74 4.85 -3.21 -4.97
CA LEU A 74 4.83 -3.54 -3.54
C LEU A 74 4.11 -2.41 -2.81
N VAL A 75 2.85 -2.64 -2.48
CA VAL A 75 2.14 -1.87 -1.46
C VAL A 75 1.95 -2.81 -0.29
N SER A 76 2.65 -2.55 0.81
CA SER A 76 2.29 -3.27 2.02
C SER A 76 0.91 -2.83 2.47
N THR A 77 0.04 -3.80 2.71
CA THR A 77 -1.33 -3.49 3.14
C THR A 77 -1.31 -2.98 4.59
N LEU A 78 -2.40 -2.33 5.02
CA LEU A 78 -2.53 -1.87 6.41
C LEU A 78 -2.34 -3.03 7.40
N GLU A 79 -2.77 -4.22 7.01
CA GLU A 79 -2.67 -5.49 7.73
C GLU A 79 -1.23 -5.96 7.86
N GLU A 80 -0.45 -5.89 6.77
CA GLU A 80 0.97 -6.21 6.82
C GLU A 80 1.75 -5.27 7.74
N PHE A 81 1.44 -3.97 7.71
CA PHE A 81 2.01 -3.00 8.65
C PHE A 81 1.58 -3.29 10.10
N SER A 82 0.31 -3.61 10.31
CA SER A 82 -0.24 -3.99 11.62
C SER A 82 0.47 -5.22 12.18
N GLN A 83 0.67 -6.25 11.36
CA GLN A 83 1.36 -7.48 11.74
C GLN A 83 2.84 -7.22 12.04
N LEU A 84 3.52 -6.47 11.19
CA LEU A 84 4.94 -6.13 11.33
C LEU A 84 5.20 -5.31 12.58
N LEU A 85 4.39 -4.26 12.80
CA LEU A 85 4.56 -3.33 13.90
C LEU A 85 3.78 -3.74 15.15
N ARG A 86 2.98 -4.80 15.12
CA ARG A 86 2.03 -5.15 16.19
C ARG A 86 1.19 -3.97 16.69
N ILE A 87 0.81 -3.08 15.77
CA ILE A 87 -0.09 -1.97 16.07
C ILE A 87 -1.48 -2.42 15.65
N PRO A 88 -2.47 -2.46 16.56
CA PRO A 88 -3.82 -2.87 16.20
C PRO A 88 -4.43 -1.86 15.21
N ILE A 89 -5.07 -2.37 14.16
CA ILE A 89 -5.89 -1.56 13.28
C ILE A 89 -7.11 -1.10 14.10
N LEU A 90 -7.21 0.21 14.33
CA LEU A 90 -8.31 0.77 15.12
C LEU A 90 -9.63 0.60 14.34
N ASN A 91 -10.58 -0.12 14.94
CA ASN A 91 -12.00 -0.22 14.56
C ASN A 91 -12.31 -0.53 13.08
N GLN A 92 -11.40 -1.14 12.33
CA GLN A 92 -11.67 -1.62 10.97
C GLN A 92 -11.38 -3.11 10.90
N LEU A 93 -12.29 -3.86 10.29
CA LEU A 93 -12.02 -5.26 9.95
C LEU A 93 -10.79 -5.25 9.01
N PRO A 94 -9.67 -5.90 9.37
CA PRO A 94 -8.52 -5.97 8.49
C PRO A 94 -8.91 -6.67 7.19
N PHE A 95 -8.55 -6.07 6.04
CA PHE A 95 -8.68 -6.71 4.73
C PHE A 95 -7.66 -7.84 4.66
N ASN A 96 -8.11 -9.05 4.94
CA ASN A 96 -7.24 -10.21 5.06
C ASN A 96 -7.08 -10.95 3.72
N GLY A 97 -7.75 -10.50 2.66
CA GLY A 97 -7.73 -11.12 1.35
C GLY A 97 -8.37 -12.51 1.33
N THR A 98 -9.02 -12.92 2.43
CA THR A 98 -9.80 -14.16 2.56
C THR A 98 -11.30 -13.89 2.48
N GLU A 99 -11.69 -12.62 2.33
CA GLU A 99 -13.08 -12.27 2.03
C GLU A 99 -13.51 -12.93 0.72
N ARG A 100 -14.81 -13.18 0.61
CA ARG A 100 -15.38 -13.67 -0.65
C ARG A 100 -15.20 -12.59 -1.71
N ASP A 101 -15.04 -13.01 -2.97
CA ASP A 101 -15.16 -12.11 -4.10
C ASP A 101 -16.43 -11.25 -3.94
N PRO A 102 -16.33 -9.91 -4.08
CA PRO A 102 -17.49 -9.05 -3.97
C PRO A 102 -18.51 -9.44 -5.04
N ASN A 103 -19.79 -9.46 -4.66
CA ASN A 103 -20.83 -9.81 -5.62
C ASN A 103 -21.01 -8.67 -6.66
N PRO A 104 -21.58 -8.95 -7.84
CA PRO A 104 -21.76 -7.93 -8.88
C PRO A 104 -22.56 -6.70 -8.43
N GLU A 105 -23.50 -6.87 -7.51
CA GLU A 105 -24.31 -5.79 -6.95
C GLU A 105 -23.49 -4.83 -6.07
N ASP A 106 -22.62 -5.37 -5.20
CA ASP A 106 -21.71 -4.60 -4.35
C ASP A 106 -20.74 -3.78 -5.22
N ILE A 107 -20.20 -4.40 -6.27
CA ILE A 107 -19.31 -3.75 -7.25
C ILE A 107 -20.06 -2.64 -8.02
N SER A 108 -21.28 -2.94 -8.46
CA SER A 108 -22.15 -1.99 -9.15
C SER A 108 -22.43 -0.76 -8.31
N GLN A 109 -22.75 -0.95 -7.02
CA GLN A 109 -22.97 0.13 -6.08
C GLN A 109 -21.69 0.95 -5.81
N ALA A 110 -20.56 0.28 -5.57
CA ALA A 110 -19.29 0.93 -5.26
C ALA A 110 -18.72 1.74 -6.43
N LEU A 111 -18.87 1.25 -7.65
CA LEU A 111 -18.35 1.91 -8.86
C LEU A 111 -19.39 2.82 -9.54
N HIS A 112 -20.60 2.90 -8.99
CA HIS A 112 -21.75 3.58 -9.61
C HIS A 112 -21.98 3.15 -11.07
N LEU A 113 -21.79 1.85 -11.35
CA LEU A 113 -22.01 1.24 -12.66
C LEU A 113 -23.33 0.47 -12.66
N HIS A 114 -23.92 0.29 -13.83
CA HIS A 114 -25.07 -0.60 -13.94
C HIS A 114 -24.63 -2.07 -13.75
N SER A 115 -25.43 -2.89 -13.08
CA SER A 115 -25.04 -4.28 -12.78
C SER A 115 -24.82 -5.11 -14.06
N SER A 116 -25.52 -4.81 -15.15
CA SER A 116 -25.26 -5.45 -16.45
C SER A 116 -23.86 -5.13 -16.99
N ASP A 117 -23.37 -3.91 -16.78
CA ASP A 117 -22.03 -3.50 -17.21
C ASP A 117 -20.96 -4.23 -16.41
N VAL A 118 -21.19 -4.37 -15.09
CA VAL A 118 -20.31 -5.15 -14.21
C VAL A 118 -20.22 -6.59 -14.71
N ILE A 119 -21.34 -7.29 -14.86
CA ILE A 119 -21.37 -8.70 -15.26
C ILE A 119 -20.72 -8.91 -16.63
N THR A 120 -20.99 -8.02 -17.59
CA THR A 120 -20.49 -8.16 -18.96
C THR A 120 -18.97 -7.96 -19.08
N HIS A 121 -18.38 -7.14 -18.21
CA HIS A 121 -16.96 -6.76 -18.29
C HIS A 121 -16.11 -7.34 -17.14
N TRP A 122 -16.67 -8.22 -16.32
CA TRP A 122 -15.98 -8.92 -15.24
C TRP A 122 -15.17 -10.11 -15.80
N GLU A 123 -13.97 -9.80 -16.30
CA GLU A 123 -13.09 -10.76 -16.95
C GLU A 123 -12.16 -11.46 -15.95
N THR A 124 -11.73 -12.69 -16.27
CA THR A 124 -10.62 -13.36 -15.56
C THR A 124 -9.36 -13.31 -16.42
N ARG A 125 -8.28 -12.73 -15.90
CA ARG A 125 -6.95 -12.76 -16.54
C ARG A 125 -5.90 -13.23 -15.55
N SER A 126 -5.06 -14.17 -15.97
CA SER A 126 -4.01 -14.75 -15.13
C SER A 126 -4.50 -15.27 -13.77
N GLY A 127 -5.74 -15.79 -13.72
CA GLY A 127 -6.35 -16.31 -12.50
C GLY A 127 -6.98 -15.26 -11.57
N VAL A 128 -6.94 -13.98 -11.93
CA VAL A 128 -7.55 -12.89 -11.16
C VAL A 128 -8.76 -12.34 -11.92
N LYS A 129 -9.89 -12.21 -11.21
CA LYS A 129 -11.10 -11.56 -11.73
C LYS A 129 -11.03 -10.06 -11.56
N GLY A 130 -11.50 -9.31 -12.56
CA GLY A 130 -11.61 -7.86 -12.47
C GLY A 130 -11.99 -7.22 -13.80
N PHE A 131 -11.78 -5.92 -13.89
CA PHE A 131 -12.05 -5.14 -15.09
C PHE A 131 -10.78 -4.86 -15.88
N LEU A 132 -10.93 -4.71 -17.19
CA LEU A 132 -9.89 -4.10 -18.01
C LEU A 132 -9.77 -2.62 -17.66
N SER A 133 -8.54 -2.15 -17.53
CA SER A 133 -8.26 -0.71 -17.33
C SER A 133 -8.92 0.15 -18.39
N LYS A 134 -8.88 -0.28 -19.66
CA LYS A 134 -9.54 0.40 -20.78
C LYS A 134 -11.03 0.65 -20.53
N PHE A 135 -11.77 -0.35 -20.06
CA PHE A 135 -13.20 -0.24 -19.76
C PHE A 135 -13.46 0.78 -18.65
N LEU A 136 -12.68 0.73 -17.55
CA LEU A 136 -12.81 1.68 -16.45
C LEU A 136 -12.51 3.11 -16.89
N PHE A 137 -11.49 3.32 -17.74
CA PHE A 137 -11.17 4.62 -18.31
C PHE A 137 -12.32 5.16 -19.18
N GLU A 138 -12.91 4.34 -20.03
CA GLU A 138 -14.05 4.74 -20.88
C GLU A 138 -15.26 5.15 -20.02
N LYS A 139 -15.56 4.42 -18.94
CA LYS A 139 -16.64 4.79 -18.00
C LYS A 139 -16.34 6.07 -17.25
N ALA A 140 -15.12 6.24 -16.74
CA ALA A 140 -14.70 7.47 -16.07
C ALA A 140 -14.80 8.69 -17.01
N GLN A 141 -14.37 8.53 -18.26
CA GLN A 141 -14.43 9.60 -19.26
C GLN A 141 -15.87 9.91 -19.68
N SER A 142 -16.73 8.90 -19.82
CA SER A 142 -18.16 9.11 -20.06
C SER A 142 -18.82 9.84 -18.89
N CYS A 143 -18.48 9.50 -17.65
CA CYS A 143 -18.96 10.19 -16.46
C CYS A 143 -18.51 11.66 -16.47
N TRP A 144 -17.22 11.91 -16.73
CA TRP A 144 -16.68 13.26 -16.86
C TRP A 144 -17.40 14.09 -17.92
N ASN A 145 -17.62 13.52 -19.11
CA ASN A 145 -18.31 14.20 -20.20
C ASN A 145 -19.81 14.43 -19.95
N SER A 146 -20.42 13.67 -19.02
CA SER A 146 -21.82 13.85 -18.61
C SER A 146 -22.01 14.88 -17.51
N LEU A 147 -20.91 15.33 -16.89
CA LEU A 147 -20.93 16.48 -16.00
C LEU A 147 -20.90 17.72 -16.91
N ASP A 148 -22.05 18.37 -17.09
CA ASP A 148 -22.16 19.67 -17.78
C ASP A 148 -21.36 20.73 -16.99
N LEU A 149 -20.05 20.82 -17.25
CA LEU A 149 -19.11 21.84 -16.75
C LEU A 149 -18.68 22.77 -17.88
#